data_AF-B7S8L9-F1
#
_entry.id   AF-B7S8L9-F1
#
_cell.length_a   1.000
_cell.length_b   1.000
_cell.length_c   1.000
_cell.angle_alpha   90.00
_cell.angle_beta   90.00
_cell.angle_gamma   90.00
#
_symmetry.space_group_name_H-M   'P 1'
#
loop_
_entity.id
_entity.type
_entity.pdbx_description
1 polymer ?
#
loop_
_entity_poly.entity_id
_entity_poly.type
_entity_poly.pdbx_seq_one_letter_code
_entity_poly.pdbx_strand_id
1 'polypeptide(L)'
;MSLVRSQSSIVNLHCLIPNGWRDHPERVTRLILVQEFRQHLQKYQTKEGRVVDIDDVTAKSQAHYNFVWFQIMNREEVEPDLMEYYPMKIQVHVSVMTSRS
;
A
#
# COMPACT_ATOMS: atom_id res chain seq x y z
N MET A 1 -1.81 -36.48 5.31
CA MET A 1 -1.08 -35.24 5.65
C MET A 1 -0.95 -34.41 4.37
N SER A 2 -1.71 -33.33 4.26
CA SER A 2 -1.75 -32.47 3.07
C SER A 2 -0.49 -31.60 3.03
N LEU A 3 0.30 -31.69 1.96
CA LEU A 3 1.44 -30.81 1.72
C LEU A 3 0.93 -29.37 1.50
N VAL A 4 1.05 -28.53 2.53
CA VAL A 4 0.83 -27.08 2.39
C VAL A 4 1.96 -26.52 1.55
N ARG A 5 1.69 -26.19 0.28
CA ARG A 5 2.63 -25.44 -0.56
C ARG A 5 2.45 -23.95 -0.26
N SER A 6 3.40 -23.36 0.43
CA SER A 6 3.51 -21.89 0.54
C SER A 6 3.92 -21.35 -0.83
N GLN A 7 3.02 -20.63 -1.50
CA GLN A 7 3.39 -19.82 -2.67
C GLN A 7 3.77 -18.42 -2.18
N SER A 8 5.06 -18.07 -2.28
CA SER A 8 5.52 -16.70 -2.05
C SER A 8 5.49 -15.92 -3.37
N SER A 9 4.86 -14.75 -3.37
CA SER A 9 4.89 -13.80 -4.48
C SER A 9 5.48 -12.46 -4.05
N ILE A 10 6.09 -11.78 -5.03
CA ILE A 10 6.61 -10.42 -4.88
C ILE A 10 5.66 -9.49 -5.62
N VAL A 11 5.09 -8.53 -4.91
CA VAL A 11 4.19 -7.51 -5.47
C VAL A 11 4.94 -6.18 -5.48
N ASN A 12 5.18 -5.64 -6.68
CA ASN A 12 5.74 -4.30 -6.85
C ASN A 12 4.58 -3.31 -6.95
N LEU A 13 4.54 -2.33 -6.06
CA LEU A 13 3.53 -1.28 -6.06
C LEU A 13 4.19 0.06 -6.38
N HIS A 14 3.62 0.74 -7.38
CA HIS A 14 3.93 2.14 -7.68
C HIS A 14 2.89 2.99 -6.95
N CYS A 15 3.32 3.79 -5.99
CA CYS A 15 2.44 4.56 -5.13
C CYS A 15 2.55 6.06 -5.44
N LEU A 16 1.43 6.77 -5.34
CA LEU A 16 1.37 8.22 -5.18
C LEU A 16 0.98 8.49 -3.72
N ILE A 17 1.88 9.11 -2.96
CA ILE A 17 1.72 9.30 -1.52
C ILE A 17 1.71 10.78 -1.14
N PRO A 18 0.96 11.19 -0.10
CA PRO A 18 0.86 12.58 0.33
C PRO A 18 2.22 13.19 0.65
N ASN A 19 2.46 14.43 0.25
CA ASN A 19 3.68 15.16 0.60
C ASN A 19 3.84 15.36 2.11
N GLY A 20 2.75 15.36 2.88
CA GLY A 20 2.82 15.39 4.35
C GLY A 20 3.56 14.19 4.96
N TRP A 21 3.74 13.09 4.23
CA TRP A 21 4.55 11.96 4.68
C TRP A 21 6.06 12.13 4.40
N ARG A 22 6.49 13.22 3.75
CA ARG A 22 7.91 13.52 3.49
C ARG A 22 8.67 13.99 4.71
N ASP A 23 7.97 14.43 5.75
CA ASP A 23 8.62 14.85 7.00
C ASP A 23 9.34 13.66 7.67
N HIS A 24 8.89 12.44 7.36
CA HIS A 24 9.62 11.21 7.65
C HIS A 24 10.75 10.96 6.64
N PRO A 25 11.90 10.41 7.09
CA PRO A 25 12.88 9.86 6.18
C PRO A 25 12.22 8.84 5.25
N GLU A 26 12.46 8.95 3.94
CA GLU A 26 11.79 8.14 2.91
C GLU A 26 11.83 6.63 3.22
N ARG A 27 12.92 6.15 3.81
CA ARG A 27 13.09 4.76 4.23
C ARG A 27 12.08 4.33 5.30
N VAL A 28 11.74 5.20 6.24
CA VAL A 28 10.77 4.95 7.32
C VAL A 28 9.37 4.85 6.74
N THR A 29 8.94 5.85 5.95
CA THR A 29 7.66 5.82 5.23
C THR A 29 7.52 4.56 4.41
N ARG A 30 8.57 4.18 3.66
CA ARG A 30 8.60 2.95 2.87
C ARG A 30 8.40 1.69 3.72
N LEU A 31 9.07 1.59 4.88
CA LEU A 31 8.94 0.44 5.76
C LEU A 31 7.52 0.29 6.32
N ILE A 32 6.91 1.40 6.74
CA ILE A 32 5.52 1.44 7.19
C ILE A 32 4.61 0.93 6.08
N LEU A 33 4.71 1.48 4.87
CA LEU A 33 3.84 1.08 3.76
C LEU A 33 4.01 -0.38 3.35
N VAL A 34 5.24 -0.91 3.36
CA VAL A 34 5.49 -2.33 3.08
C VAL A 34 4.82 -3.23 4.12
N GLN A 35 4.91 -2.87 5.41
CA GLN A 35 4.31 -3.63 6.49
C GLN A 35 2.77 -3.60 6.40
N GLU A 36 2.20 -2.42 6.18
CA GLU A 36 0.75 -2.26 6.06
C GLU A 36 0.18 -3.00 4.85
N PHE A 37 0.84 -2.91 3.69
CA PHE A 37 0.40 -3.62 2.51
C PHE A 37 0.60 -5.13 2.60
N ARG A 38 1.64 -5.61 3.28
CA ARG A 38 1.81 -7.05 3.48
C ARG A 38 0.59 -7.64 4.19
N GLN A 39 0.19 -7.04 5.30
CA GLN A 39 -0.96 -7.50 6.08
C GLN A 39 -2.26 -7.37 5.30
N HIS A 40 -2.45 -6.25 4.60
CA HIS A 40 -3.65 -5.97 3.82
C HIS A 40 -3.83 -6.93 2.64
N LEU A 41 -2.77 -7.14 1.86
CA LEU A 41 -2.79 -8.05 0.71
C LEU A 41 -2.98 -9.50 1.14
N GLN A 42 -2.37 -9.91 2.26
CA GLN A 42 -2.58 -11.26 2.81
C GLN A 42 -4.03 -11.50 3.21
N LYS A 43 -4.70 -10.49 3.79
CA LYS A 43 -6.05 -10.62 4.33
C LYS A 43 -7.14 -10.44 3.27
N TYR A 44 -7.02 -9.41 2.43
CA TYR A 44 -8.09 -8.96 1.55
C TYR A 44 -7.79 -9.15 0.06
N GLN A 45 -6.56 -9.53 -0.31
CA GLN A 45 -6.15 -9.76 -1.69
C GLN A 45 -6.40 -8.58 -2.65
N THR A 46 -6.44 -7.36 -2.13
CA THR A 46 -6.63 -6.13 -2.90
C THR A 46 -5.64 -5.05 -2.47
N LYS A 47 -5.31 -4.13 -3.40
CA LYS A 47 -4.47 -2.96 -3.12
C LYS A 47 -5.28 -1.75 -2.62
N GLU A 48 -6.61 -1.85 -2.63
CA GLU A 48 -7.52 -0.75 -2.31
C GLU A 48 -8.07 -0.85 -0.90
N GLY A 49 -8.47 0.29 -0.34
CA GLY A 49 -9.15 0.39 0.94
C GLY A 49 -8.24 0.36 2.17
N ARG A 50 -6.92 0.27 2.00
CA ARG A 50 -5.98 0.31 3.14
C ARG A 50 -5.88 1.74 3.66
N VAL A 51 -6.27 1.95 4.92
CA VAL A 51 -6.07 3.22 5.61
C VAL A 51 -4.72 3.20 6.33
N VAL A 52 -3.94 4.25 6.14
CA VAL A 52 -2.63 4.43 6.78
C VAL A 52 -2.59 5.83 7.36
N ASP A 53 -2.08 5.94 8.57
CA ASP A 53 -1.91 7.20 9.29
C ASP A 53 -0.43 7.40 9.60
N ILE A 54 0.14 8.53 9.16
CA ILE A 54 1.53 8.91 9.36
C ILE A 54 1.55 10.43 9.61
N ASP A 55 2.04 10.84 10.78
CA ASP A 55 2.14 12.24 11.24
C ASP A 55 0.91 13.08 10.91
N ASP A 56 -0.24 12.70 11.49
CA ASP A 56 -1.52 13.40 11.38
C ASP A 56 -2.10 13.47 9.96
N VAL A 57 -1.47 12.82 8.98
CA VAL A 57 -2.01 12.65 7.62
C VAL A 57 -2.50 11.22 7.45
N THR A 58 -3.81 11.07 7.60
CA THR A 58 -4.50 9.82 7.30
C THR A 58 -4.89 9.75 5.83
N ALA A 59 -4.49 8.67 5.14
CA ALA A 59 -4.81 8.44 3.74
C ALA A 59 -5.32 7.02 3.48
N LYS A 60 -6.16 6.86 2.46
CA LYS A 60 -6.75 5.59 2.04
C LYS A 60 -6.23 5.20 0.66
N SER A 61 -5.77 3.97 0.51
CA SER A 61 -5.30 3.45 -0.77
C SER A 61 -6.45 3.24 -1.76
N GLN A 62 -6.23 3.66 -2.99
CA GLN A 62 -7.14 3.50 -4.13
C GLN A 62 -6.34 3.11 -5.38
N ALA A 63 -6.95 2.33 -6.25
CA ALA A 63 -6.38 2.06 -7.55
C ALA A 63 -6.59 3.29 -8.45
N HIS A 64 -5.51 3.85 -8.98
CA HIS A 64 -5.61 4.95 -9.93
C HIS A 64 -4.68 4.67 -11.11
N TYR A 65 -5.26 4.21 -12.23
CA TYR A 65 -4.52 3.64 -13.36
C TYR A 65 -3.50 2.57 -12.89
N ASN A 66 -2.22 2.78 -13.19
CA ASN A 66 -1.11 1.89 -12.83
C ASN A 66 -0.52 2.19 -11.44
N PHE A 67 -1.09 3.14 -10.70
CA PHE A 67 -0.63 3.53 -9.37
C PHE A 67 -1.59 3.04 -8.27
N VAL A 68 -1.06 3.00 -7.06
CA VAL A 68 -1.79 3.03 -5.81
C VAL A 68 -1.77 4.47 -5.33
N TRP A 69 -2.89 5.15 -5.40
CA TRP A 69 -3.02 6.50 -4.87
C TRP A 69 -3.47 6.43 -3.42
N PHE A 70 -2.73 7.06 -2.52
CA PHE A 70 -3.12 7.24 -1.13
C PHE A 70 -3.90 8.54 -0.97
N GLN A 71 -5.19 8.51 -1.29
CA GLN A 71 -6.06 9.67 -1.18
C GLN A 71 -6.16 10.12 0.29
N ILE A 72 -5.81 11.37 0.57
CA ILE A 72 -5.95 11.96 1.90
C ILE A 72 -7.43 11.92 2.31
N MET A 73 -7.70 11.42 3.51
CA MET A 73 -9.07 11.34 4.02
C MET A 73 -9.63 12.74 4.32
N ASN A 74 -10.96 12.88 4.22
CA ASN A 74 -11.69 14.14 4.40
C ASN A 74 -11.48 15.20 3.30
N ARG A 75 -10.96 14.78 2.15
CA ARG A 75 -10.87 15.62 0.95
C ARG A 75 -11.69 15.02 -0.17
N GLU A 76 -12.40 15.87 -0.90
CA GLU A 76 -13.18 15.48 -2.08
C GLU A 76 -12.31 15.56 -3.34
N GLU A 77 -11.27 14.75 -3.38
CA GLU A 77 -10.37 14.65 -4.54
C GLU A 77 -10.88 13.58 -5.51
N VAL A 78 -10.95 13.87 -6.80
CA VAL A 78 -11.31 12.88 -7.85
C VAL A 78 -10.08 12.31 -8.56
N GLU A 79 -8.95 13.00 -8.47
CA GLU A 79 -7.67 12.62 -9.05
C GLU A 79 -6.52 13.17 -8.19
N PRO A 80 -5.32 12.54 -8.24
CA PRO A 80 -4.17 13.01 -7.47
C PRO A 80 -3.58 14.29 -8.06
N ASP A 81 -3.51 15.36 -7.28
CA ASP A 81 -2.71 16.55 -7.62
C ASP A 81 -1.21 16.24 -7.47
N LEU A 82 -0.47 16.22 -8.58
CA LEU A 82 0.97 15.92 -8.57
C LEU A 82 1.82 16.94 -7.79
N MET A 83 1.26 18.10 -7.42
CA MET A 83 1.91 19.05 -6.52
C MET A 83 1.77 18.68 -5.05
N GLU A 84 0.76 17.88 -4.69
CA GLU A 84 0.47 17.43 -3.32
C GLU A 84 0.90 15.98 -3.05
N TYR A 85 1.15 15.22 -4.12
CA TYR A 85 1.55 13.83 -4.06
C TYR A 85 2.93 13.59 -4.67
N TYR A 86 3.63 12.55 -4.22
CA TYR A 86 4.90 12.16 -4.81
C TYR A 86 5.01 10.65 -5.05
N PRO A 87 5.77 10.24 -6.08
CA PRO A 87 5.89 8.83 -6.41
C PRO A 87 6.81 8.10 -5.44
N MET A 88 6.39 6.92 -4.98
CA MET A 88 7.21 5.99 -4.22
C MET A 88 7.01 4.57 -4.73
N LYS A 89 8.10 3.82 -4.90
CA LYS A 89 8.04 2.39 -5.23
C LYS A 89 8.23 1.56 -3.97
N ILE A 90 7.32 0.63 -3.73
CA ILE A 90 7.43 -0.34 -2.64
C ILE A 90 7.35 -1.77 -3.17
N GLN A 91 8.10 -2.67 -2.54
CA GLN A 91 8.11 -4.09 -2.88
C GLN A 91 7.61 -4.89 -1.68
N VAL A 92 6.53 -5.64 -1.87
CA VAL A 92 5.85 -6.38 -0.82
C VAL A 92 5.98 -7.86 -1.08
N HIS A 93 6.59 -8.58 -0.14
CA HIS A 93 6.65 -10.03 -0.14
C HIS A 93 5.41 -10.57 0.57
N VAL A 94 4.62 -11.37 -0.13
CA VAL A 94 3.39 -12.00 0.38
C VAL A 94 3.47 -13.51 0.20
N SER A 95 3.18 -14.25 1.27
CA SER A 95 3.03 -15.71 1.23
C SER A 95 1.55 -16.05 1.27
N VAL A 96 1.07 -16.74 0.24
CA VAL A 96 -0.30 -17.26 0.19
C VAL A 96 -0.25 -18.73 0.62
N MET A 97 -0.87 -19.03 1.75
CA MET A 97 -1.13 -20.42 2.15
C MET A 97 -2.36 -20.90 1.38
N THR A 98 -2.17 -21.80 0.42
CA THR A 98 -3.29 -22.48 -0.23
C THR A 98 -3.50 -23.83 0.44
N SER A 99 -4.58 -23.98 1.21
CA SER A 99 -5.10 -25.28 1.64
C SER A 99 -5.93 -25.84 0.50
N ARG A 100 -5.48 -26.96 -0.11
CA ARG A 100 -6.33 -27.74 -1.02
C ARG A 100 -7.42 -28.42 -0.20
N SER A 101 -8.68 -28.12 -0.53
CA SER A 101 -9.86 -28.91 -0.14
C SER A 101 -9.90 -30.22 -0.89
#